data_AF-A0A7K4M4L2-F1
#
_entry.id   AF-A0A7K4M4L2-F1
#
_cell.length_a   1.000
_cell.length_b   1.000
_cell.length_c   1.000
_cell.angle_alpha   90.00
_cell.angle_beta   90.00
_cell.angle_gamma   90.00
#
_symmetry.space_group_name_H-M   'P 1'
#
loop_
_entity.id
_entity.type
_entity.pdbx_description
1 polymer ?
#
loop_
_entity_poly.entity_id
_entity_poly.type
_entity_poly.pdbx_seq_one_letter_code
_entity_poly.pdbx_strand_id
1 'polypeptide(L)'
;TDRGDRAPVLVGLSLCLCQFDLKEKRNFFGQRKDYWDFLCQGLARRRQEHEGVRFVTSLDKLKTPVGRARAFLRYCLVHRQLAESLQLCLLDPQSLSEWYYARSPFLSPQRRAEILGSLYELDGVTFHLAL
;
A
#
# COMPACT_ATOMS: atom_id res chain seq x y z
N THR A 1 7.29 17.64 20.21
CA THR A 1 8.62 17.71 19.57
C THR A 1 8.75 16.52 18.66
N ASP A 2 8.84 16.80 17.36
CA ASP A 2 9.26 15.94 16.26
C ASP A 2 8.55 14.59 16.01
N ARG A 3 7.27 14.63 15.60
CA ARG A 3 6.61 13.49 14.93
C ARG A 3 6.72 13.55 13.41
N GLY A 4 7.24 14.66 12.86
CA GLY A 4 7.46 14.84 11.42
C GLY A 4 8.57 13.94 10.89
N ASP A 5 9.62 13.72 11.68
CA ASP A 5 10.82 12.97 11.28
C ASP A 5 10.61 11.44 11.16
N ARG A 6 9.54 10.90 11.75
CA ARG A 6 9.23 9.46 11.67
C ARG A 6 8.42 9.08 10.42
N ALA A 7 7.79 10.05 9.77
CA ALA A 7 6.90 9.76 8.64
C ALA A 7 7.62 9.20 7.41
N PRO A 8 8.83 9.65 7.01
CA PRO A 8 9.62 9.00 5.97
C PRO A 8 9.96 7.55 6.30
N VAL A 9 10.30 7.28 7.58
CA VAL A 9 10.61 5.93 8.06
C VAL A 9 9.38 5.03 7.99
N LEU A 10 8.21 5.51 8.38
CA LEU A 10 6.94 4.76 8.29
C LEU A 10 6.54 4.45 6.85
N VAL A 11 6.71 5.40 5.92
CA VAL A 11 6.49 5.14 4.49
C VAL A 11 7.46 4.09 3.98
N GLY A 12 8.74 4.17 4.37
CA GLY A 12 9.76 3.18 4.02
C GLY A 12 9.43 1.78 4.54
N LEU A 13 9.07 1.66 5.82
CA LEU A 13 8.69 0.41 6.46
C LEU A 13 7.45 -0.21 5.83
N SER A 14 6.41 0.59 5.60
CA SER A 14 5.17 0.13 4.95
C SER A 14 5.46 -0.39 3.54
N LEU A 15 6.30 0.33 2.80
CA LEU A 15 6.72 -0.06 1.45
C LEU A 15 7.58 -1.35 1.46
N CYS A 16 8.49 -1.49 2.42
CA CYS A 16 9.31 -2.70 2.58
C CYS A 16 8.46 -3.92 2.93
N LEU A 17 7.53 -3.80 3.89
CA LEU A 17 6.59 -4.86 4.24
C LEU A 17 5.76 -5.29 3.03
N CYS A 18 5.33 -4.31 2.23
CA CYS A 18 4.52 -4.53 1.05
C CYS A 18 5.27 -5.13 -0.14
N GLN A 19 6.57 -4.90 -0.27
CA GLN A 19 7.39 -5.52 -1.30
C GLN A 19 7.99 -6.86 -0.87
N PHE A 20 7.95 -7.18 0.43
CA PHE A 20 8.54 -8.40 0.95
C PHE A 20 7.83 -9.65 0.38
N ASP A 21 8.62 -10.50 -0.27
CA ASP A 21 8.17 -11.74 -0.92
C ASP A 21 7.08 -11.51 -2.00
N LEU A 22 7.02 -10.29 -2.59
CA LEU A 22 6.17 -10.00 -3.74
C LEU A 22 6.66 -10.78 -4.97
N LYS A 23 5.75 -11.48 -5.64
CA LYS A 23 6.08 -12.24 -6.85
C LYS A 23 6.46 -11.31 -8.00
N GLU A 24 7.49 -11.67 -8.74
CA GLU A 24 7.73 -11.04 -10.04
C GLU A 24 6.60 -11.40 -10.99
N LYS A 25 5.72 -10.44 -11.23
CA LYS A 25 4.61 -10.59 -12.17
C LYS A 25 4.88 -9.78 -13.42
N ARG A 26 4.39 -10.26 -14.56
CA ARG A 26 4.30 -9.49 -15.80
C ARG A 26 2.87 -9.54 -16.33
N ASN A 27 2.43 -8.47 -16.97
CA ASN A 27 1.19 -8.52 -17.74
C ASN A 27 1.44 -9.22 -19.09
N PHE A 28 0.38 -9.41 -19.88
CA PHE A 28 0.46 -10.08 -21.18
C PHE A 28 1.43 -9.39 -22.16
N PHE A 29 1.62 -8.07 -22.01
CA PHE A 29 2.57 -7.27 -22.80
C PHE A 29 3.99 -7.26 -22.22
N GLY A 30 4.28 -8.09 -21.23
CA GLY A 30 5.61 -8.22 -20.63
C GLY A 30 6.02 -7.10 -19.67
N GLN A 31 5.13 -6.15 -19.37
CA GLN A 31 5.41 -5.10 -18.38
C GLN A 31 5.40 -5.71 -16.98
N ARG A 32 6.44 -5.41 -16.19
CA ARG A 32 6.54 -5.88 -14.81
C ARG A 32 5.43 -5.23 -13.99
N LYS A 33 4.63 -6.05 -13.32
CA LYS A 33 3.70 -5.59 -12.29
C LYS A 33 4.46 -5.41 -10.99
N ASP A 34 4.05 -4.42 -10.22
CA ASP A 34 4.66 -4.15 -8.92
C ASP A 34 3.61 -3.83 -7.85
N TYR A 35 4.09 -3.33 -6.72
CA TYR A 35 3.24 -3.04 -5.58
C TYR A 35 2.16 -1.98 -5.87
N TRP A 36 2.40 -1.04 -6.79
CA TRP A 36 1.37 -0.09 -7.22
C TRP A 36 0.21 -0.80 -7.91
N ASP A 37 0.50 -1.78 -8.77
CA ASP A 37 -0.54 -2.57 -9.44
C ASP A 37 -1.34 -3.42 -8.45
N PHE A 38 -0.67 -3.97 -7.42
CA PHE A 38 -1.34 -4.67 -6.32
C PHE A 38 -2.33 -3.76 -5.58
N LEU A 39 -1.89 -2.54 -5.23
CA LEU A 39 -2.76 -1.54 -4.59
C LEU A 39 -3.96 -1.20 -5.47
N CYS A 40 -3.74 -0.88 -6.74
CA CYS A 40 -4.81 -0.56 -7.68
C CYS A 40 -5.81 -1.73 -7.80
N GLN A 41 -5.33 -2.97 -7.92
CA GLN A 41 -6.20 -4.14 -8.01
C GLN A 41 -7.03 -4.34 -6.73
N GLY A 42 -6.41 -4.19 -5.56
CA GLY A 42 -7.09 -4.33 -4.27
C GLY A 42 -8.19 -3.28 -4.07
N LEU A 43 -7.91 -2.04 -4.47
CA LEU A 43 -8.80 -0.89 -4.28
C LEU A 43 -9.88 -0.75 -5.36
N ALA A 44 -9.67 -1.32 -6.54
CA ALA A 44 -10.67 -1.36 -7.62
C ALA A 44 -11.95 -2.13 -7.25
N ARG A 45 -11.93 -2.90 -6.15
CA ARG A 45 -13.10 -3.64 -5.63
C ARG A 45 -14.18 -2.73 -5.04
N ARG A 46 -13.90 -1.44 -4.82
CA ARG A 46 -14.90 -0.46 -4.36
C ARG A 46 -15.81 -0.05 -5.53
N ARG A 47 -17.09 0.27 -5.23
CA ARG A 47 -18.04 0.83 -6.22
C ARG A 47 -17.58 2.17 -6.81
N GLN A 48 -16.72 2.89 -6.08
CA GLN A 48 -16.12 4.15 -6.49
C GLN A 48 -14.59 4.05 -6.39
N GLU A 49 -13.90 4.67 -7.34
CA GLU A 49 -12.44 4.73 -7.36
C GLU A 49 -11.91 5.36 -6.05
N HIS A 50 -10.88 4.76 -5.47
CA HIS A 50 -10.27 5.27 -4.25
C HIS A 50 -9.62 6.64 -4.50
N GLU A 51 -9.95 7.65 -3.69
CA GLU A 51 -9.46 9.02 -3.89
C GLU A 51 -7.94 9.13 -3.95
N GLY A 52 -7.23 8.37 -3.10
CA GLY A 52 -5.77 8.28 -3.15
C GLY A 52 -5.22 7.72 -4.48
N VAL A 53 -5.94 6.79 -5.14
CA VAL A 53 -5.53 6.27 -6.45
C VAL A 53 -5.71 7.32 -7.53
N ARG A 54 -6.85 8.01 -7.52
CA ARG A 54 -7.12 9.14 -8.41
C ARG A 54 -6.11 10.27 -8.23
N PHE A 55 -5.80 10.62 -6.98
CA PHE A 55 -4.79 11.62 -6.63
C PHE A 55 -3.43 11.28 -7.26
N VAL A 56 -2.91 10.08 -7.00
CA VAL A 56 -1.60 9.67 -7.54
C VAL A 56 -1.59 9.60 -9.06
N THR A 57 -2.69 9.18 -9.67
CA THR A 57 -2.83 9.12 -11.14
C THR A 57 -2.83 10.51 -11.78
N SER A 58 -3.32 11.54 -11.07
CA SER A 58 -3.27 12.94 -11.52
C SER A 58 -1.88 13.60 -11.41
N LEU A 59 -0.91 12.95 -10.78
CA LEU A 59 0.44 13.48 -10.62
C LEU A 59 1.32 13.13 -11.84
N ASP A 60 1.29 13.99 -12.86
CA ASP A 60 2.04 13.82 -14.12
C ASP A 60 3.57 13.63 -13.93
N LYS A 61 4.10 14.12 -12.80
CA LYS A 61 5.52 14.01 -12.45
C LYS A 61 5.93 12.59 -12.01
N LEU A 62 4.99 11.75 -11.58
CA LEU A 62 5.26 10.40 -11.08
C LEU A 62 5.28 9.38 -12.22
N LYS A 63 6.48 9.17 -12.76
CA LYS A 63 6.71 8.22 -13.87
C LYS A 63 7.05 6.81 -13.43
N THR A 64 7.49 6.62 -12.17
CA THR A 64 7.88 5.29 -11.68
C THR A 64 6.80 4.70 -10.79
N PRO A 65 6.52 3.39 -10.89
CA PRO A 65 5.53 2.76 -10.03
C PRO A 65 5.88 2.82 -8.54
N VAL A 66 7.17 2.70 -8.19
CA VAL A 66 7.65 2.90 -6.81
C VAL A 66 7.36 4.33 -6.34
N GLY A 67 7.52 5.33 -7.21
CA GLY A 67 7.15 6.71 -6.90
C GLY A 67 5.65 6.87 -6.64
N ARG A 68 4.81 6.21 -7.45
CA ARG A 68 3.36 6.18 -7.27
C ARG A 68 2.95 5.52 -5.96
N ALA A 69 3.49 4.33 -5.66
CA ALA A 69 3.25 3.64 -4.40
C ALA A 69 3.66 4.48 -3.18
N ARG A 70 4.82 5.16 -3.25
CA ARG A 70 5.25 6.08 -2.17
C ARG A 70 4.28 7.25 -2.01
N ALA A 71 3.87 7.88 -3.10
CA ALA A 71 2.90 8.98 -3.06
C ALA A 71 1.55 8.52 -2.48
N PHE A 72 1.09 7.32 -2.84
CA PHE A 72 -0.13 6.73 -2.31
C PHE A 72 -0.04 6.48 -0.80
N LEU A 73 1.07 5.91 -0.31
CA LEU A 73 1.27 5.68 1.11
C LEU A 73 1.31 6.99 1.89
N ARG A 74 1.96 8.04 1.35
CA ARG A 74 1.94 9.38 1.95
C ARG A 74 0.52 9.94 2.01
N TYR A 75 -0.24 9.83 0.93
CA TYR A 75 -1.63 10.23 0.89
C TYR A 75 -2.44 9.53 1.99
N CYS A 76 -2.32 8.21 2.09
CA CYS A 76 -3.04 7.41 3.07
C CYS A 76 -2.67 7.79 4.52
N LEU A 77 -1.40 8.11 4.79
CA LEU A 77 -0.97 8.58 6.12
C LEU A 77 -1.55 9.96 6.46
N VAL A 78 -1.55 10.90 5.51
CA VAL A 78 -2.14 12.23 5.71
C VAL A 78 -3.65 12.14 5.98
N HIS A 79 -4.34 11.24 5.28
CA HIS A 79 -5.79 11.09 5.35
C HIS A 79 -6.25 10.01 6.35
N ARG A 80 -5.32 9.34 7.06
CA ARG A 80 -5.63 8.26 8.03
C ARG A 80 -6.45 7.12 7.42
N GLN A 81 -6.02 6.68 6.24
CA GLN A 81 -6.68 5.65 5.44
C GLN A 81 -5.74 4.48 5.15
N LEU A 82 -4.55 4.43 5.76
CA LEU A 82 -3.55 3.41 5.43
C LEU A 82 -4.03 2.01 5.84
N ALA A 83 -4.58 1.87 7.05
CA ALA A 83 -5.08 0.60 7.55
C ALA A 83 -6.27 0.10 6.72
N GLU A 84 -7.29 0.96 6.52
CA GLU A 84 -8.46 0.62 5.70
C GLU A 84 -8.07 0.26 4.26
N SER A 85 -7.23 1.07 3.61
CA SER A 85 -6.79 0.82 2.24
C SER A 85 -6.07 -0.52 2.11
N LEU A 86 -5.15 -0.82 3.03
CA LEU A 86 -4.42 -2.08 2.99
C LEU A 86 -5.31 -3.27 3.33
N GLN A 87 -6.23 -3.14 4.29
CA GLN A 87 -7.19 -4.19 4.62
C GLN A 87 -8.00 -4.61 3.39
N LEU A 88 -8.46 -3.66 2.57
CA LEU A 88 -9.19 -3.93 1.33
C LEU A 88 -8.34 -4.73 0.32
N CYS A 89 -7.06 -4.37 0.18
CA CYS A 89 -6.12 -5.09 -0.67
C CYS A 89 -5.86 -6.53 -0.19
N LEU A 90 -5.97 -6.77 1.11
CA LEU A 90 -5.68 -8.06 1.74
C LEU A 90 -6.92 -8.94 1.98
N LEU A 91 -8.10 -8.48 1.57
CA LEU A 91 -9.39 -9.11 1.89
C LEU A 91 -9.58 -10.50 1.25
N ASP A 92 -8.96 -10.73 0.09
CA ASP A 92 -9.11 -11.96 -0.69
C ASP A 92 -7.82 -12.78 -0.67
N PRO A 93 -7.77 -13.90 0.08
CA PRO A 93 -6.62 -14.77 0.16
C PRO A 93 -6.20 -15.38 -1.18
N GLN A 94 -7.14 -15.61 -2.10
CA GLN A 94 -6.81 -16.20 -3.40
C GLN A 94 -5.99 -15.20 -4.21
N SER A 95 -6.51 -13.99 -4.40
CA SER A 95 -5.75 -12.92 -5.06
C SER A 95 -4.43 -12.63 -4.35
N LEU A 96 -4.40 -12.64 -3.01
CA LEU A 96 -3.18 -12.40 -2.24
C LEU A 96 -2.11 -13.47 -2.52
N SER A 97 -2.49 -14.74 -2.61
CA SER A 97 -1.59 -15.84 -2.95
C SER A 97 -1.04 -15.75 -4.37
N GLU A 98 -1.76 -15.08 -5.28
CA GLU A 98 -1.22 -14.77 -6.59
C GLU A 98 -0.13 -13.71 -6.51
N TRP A 99 -0.21 -12.75 -5.58
CA TRP A 99 0.73 -11.63 -5.48
C TRP A 99 1.97 -11.91 -4.65
N TYR A 100 1.87 -12.79 -3.66
CA TYR A 100 2.96 -13.04 -2.72
C TYR A 100 3.41 -14.50 -2.70
N TYR A 101 4.71 -14.72 -2.50
CA TYR A 101 5.27 -16.02 -2.13
C TYR A 101 5.01 -16.33 -0.65
N ALA A 102 5.22 -17.58 -0.26
CA ALA A 102 4.78 -18.16 1.01
C ALA A 102 5.38 -17.51 2.27
N ARG A 103 6.47 -16.76 2.17
CA ARG A 103 7.10 -16.10 3.33
C ARG A 103 6.46 -14.76 3.64
N SER A 104 5.64 -14.21 2.74
CA SER A 104 4.93 -12.96 3.01
C SER A 104 4.09 -13.06 4.27
N PRO A 105 4.22 -12.12 5.23
CA PRO A 105 3.44 -12.13 6.46
C PRO A 105 1.95 -11.93 6.19
N PHE A 106 1.58 -11.37 5.02
CA PHE A 106 0.19 -11.18 4.65
C PHE A 106 -0.55 -12.49 4.38
N LEU A 107 0.15 -13.58 4.01
CA LEU A 107 -0.49 -14.88 3.79
C LEU A 107 -0.83 -15.60 5.11
N SER A 108 -0.20 -15.22 6.22
CA SER A 108 -0.55 -15.71 7.56
C SER A 108 -1.68 -14.86 8.15
N PRO A 109 -2.85 -15.44 8.47
CA PRO A 109 -3.96 -14.68 9.05
C PRO A 109 -3.59 -13.96 10.35
N GLN A 110 -2.81 -14.63 11.22
CA GLN A 110 -2.36 -14.08 12.49
C GLN A 110 -1.43 -12.87 12.29
N ARG A 111 -0.35 -13.03 11.51
CA ARG A 111 0.60 -11.93 11.24
C ARG A 111 -0.06 -10.78 10.50
N ARG A 112 -0.97 -11.09 9.56
CA ARG A 112 -1.77 -10.08 8.86
C ARG A 112 -2.62 -9.25 9.83
N ALA A 113 -3.27 -9.91 10.80
CA ALA A 113 -4.05 -9.21 11.82
C ALA A 113 -3.17 -8.33 12.72
N GLU A 114 -1.99 -8.81 13.11
CA GLU A 114 -1.02 -8.03 13.90
C GLU A 114 -0.55 -6.77 13.14
N ILE A 115 -0.20 -6.93 11.85
CA ILE A 115 0.21 -5.81 10.99
C ILE A 115 -0.94 -4.80 10.84
N LEU A 116 -2.15 -5.27 10.51
CA LEU A 116 -3.31 -4.38 10.36
C LEU A 116 -3.63 -3.68 11.69
N GLY A 117 -3.56 -4.38 12.82
CA GLY A 117 -3.73 -3.78 14.15
C GLY A 117 -2.75 -2.64 14.40
N SER A 118 -1.47 -2.87 14.09
CA SER A 118 -0.42 -1.86 14.21
C SER A 118 -0.66 -0.65 13.29
N LEU A 119 -1.22 -0.89 12.10
CA LEU A 119 -1.59 0.20 11.17
C LEU A 119 -2.81 0.98 11.65
N TYR A 120 -3.80 0.34 12.27
CA TYR A 120 -4.95 1.03 12.85
C TYR A 120 -4.56 1.94 14.02
N GLU A 121 -3.51 1.60 14.77
CA GLU A 121 -2.96 2.51 15.78
C GLU A 121 -2.40 3.80 15.15
N LEU A 122 -1.92 3.74 13.89
CA LEU A 122 -1.43 4.91 13.16
C LEU A 122 -2.56 5.86 12.74
N ASP A 123 -3.80 5.40 12.61
CA ASP A 123 -4.94 6.27 12.26
C ASP A 123 -5.21 7.30 13.37
N GLY A 124 -4.79 7.02 14.62
CA GLY A 124 -4.82 7.98 15.73
C GLY A 124 -3.75 9.08 15.64
N VAL A 125 -2.83 9.00 14.68
CA VAL A 125 -1.71 9.93 14.51
C VAL A 125 -1.99 10.90 13.35
N THR A 126 -1.68 12.17 13.53
CA THR A 126 -1.70 13.16 12.44
C THR A 126 -0.33 13.23 11.77
N PHE A 127 -0.31 13.08 10.45
CA PHE A 127 0.89 13.24 9.63
C PHE A 127 0.78 14.49 8.76
N HIS A 128 1.85 15.28 8.75
CA HIS A 128 1.99 16.44 7.86
C HIS A 128 3.05 16.12 6.81
N LEU A 129 2.61 15.61 5.65
CA LEU A 129 3.47 15.23 4.53
C LEU A 129 3.14 16.07 3.31
N ALA A 130 4.16 16.50 2.57
CA ALA A 130 3.97 17.06 1.23
C ALA A 130 3.43 15.96 0.31
N LEU A 131 2.29 16.22 -0.35
CA LEU A 131 1.64 15.34 -1.32
C LEU A 131 1.91 15.82 -2.75
#